data_AF-A0A2T1CBS4-F1
#
_entry.id   AF-A0A2T1CBS4-F1
#
_cell.length_a   1.000
_cell.length_b   1.000
_cell.length_c   1.000
_cell.angle_alpha   90.00
_cell.angle_beta   90.00
_cell.angle_gamma   90.00
#
_symmetry.space_group_name_H-M   'P 1'
#
loop_
_entity.id
_entity.type
_entity.pdbx_description
1 polymer ?
#
loop_
_entity_poly.entity_id
_entity_poly.type
_entity_poly.pdbx_seq_one_letter_code
_entity_poly.pdbx_strand_id
1 'polypeptide(L)' 'MPLIKVQTSIAAPGKPDVEALLNDLSASLAKHLGKPESYVMTAFEPDVAMTFAVTTDP' A
#
# COMPACT_ATOMS: atom_id res chain seq x y z
N MET A 1 7.04 9.46 12.14
CA MET A 1 6.02 9.52 11.08
C MET A 1 6.27 8.36 10.13
N PRO A 2 5.71 7.16 10.40
CA PRO A 2 5.88 6.00 9.54
C PRO A 2 5.21 6.21 8.18
N LEU A 3 5.83 5.70 7.12
CA LEU A 3 5.26 5.65 5.78
C LEU A 3 5.26 4.19 5.32
N ILE A 4 4.13 3.73 4.80
CA ILE A 4 4.03 2.50 4.02
C ILE A 4 3.57 2.83 2.60
N LYS A 5 4.33 2.35 1.62
CA LYS A 5 4.02 2.51 0.20
C LYS A 5 3.89 1.13 -0.44
N VAL A 6 2.77 0.88 -1.10
CA VAL A 6 2.54 -0.33 -1.89
C VAL A 6 2.70 0.03 -3.35
N GLN A 7 3.68 -0.60 -4.01
CA GLN A 7 3.88 -0.52 -5.45
C GLN A 7 3.57 -1.88 -6.05
N THR A 8 2.81 -1.92 -7.15
CA THR A 8 2.36 -3.17 -7.74
C THR A 8 2.23 -3.06 -9.26
N SER A 9 2.43 -4.20 -9.95
CA SER A 9 2.28 -4.33 -11.40
C SER A 9 0.82 -4.42 -11.86
N ILE A 10 -0.12 -4.65 -10.94
CA ILE A 10 -1.53 -4.75 -11.31
C ILE A 10 -2.06 -3.42 -11.85
N ALA A 11 -3.07 -3.51 -12.72
CA ALA A 11 -3.83 -2.36 -13.16
C ALA A 11 -4.50 -1.67 -11.97
N ALA A 12 -4.62 -0.34 -12.04
CA ALA A 12 -5.28 0.46 -11.01
C ALA A 12 -6.67 -0.10 -10.62
N PRO A 13 -6.86 -0.55 -9.36
CA PRO A 13 -8.15 -0.97 -8.86
C PRO A 13 -9.13 0.21 -8.74
N GLY A 14 -10.39 -0.10 -8.42
CA GLY A 14 -11.39 0.92 -8.14
C GLY A 14 -10.98 1.79 -6.95
N LYS A 15 -11.33 3.08 -7.01
CA LYS A 15 -11.06 4.03 -5.91
C LYS A 15 -11.51 3.53 -4.53
N PRO A 16 -12.71 2.94 -4.36
CA PRO A 16 -13.14 2.42 -3.06
C PRO A 16 -12.24 1.32 -2.51
N ASP A 17 -11.74 0.43 -3.37
CA ASP A 17 -10.85 -0.67 -2.96
C ASP A 17 -9.49 -0.15 -2.50
N VAL A 18 -8.95 0.85 -3.20
CA VAL A 18 -7.69 1.52 -2.81
C VAL A 18 -7.86 2.26 -1.48
N GLU A 19 -8.95 3.00 -1.28
CA GLU A 19 -9.21 3.69 -0.01
C GLU A 19 -9.37 2.72 1.16
N ALA A 20 -10.06 1.59 0.95
CA ALA A 20 -10.17 0.55 1.97
C ALA A 20 -8.79 -0.02 2.36
N LEU A 21 -7.97 -0.40 1.35
CA LEU A 21 -6.62 -0.90 1.58
C LEU A 21 -5.75 0.10 2.36
N LEU A 22 -5.78 1.38 1.98
CA LEU A 22 -4.97 2.41 2.64
C LEU A 22 -5.36 2.59 4.11
N ASN A 23 -6.66 2.59 4.43
CA ASN A 23 -7.11 2.66 5.82
C ASN A 23 -6.69 1.43 6.64
N ASP A 24 -6.81 0.23 6.08
CA ASP A 24 -6.40 -1.02 6.75
C ASP A 24 -4.89 -1.05 7.02
N LEU A 25 -4.08 -0.60 6.07
CA LEU A 25 -2.63 -0.48 6.23
C LEU A 25 -2.25 0.54 7.30
N SER A 26 -2.95 1.68 7.35
CA SER A 26 -2.75 2.73 8.35
C SER A 26 -2.92 2.19 9.77
N ALA A 27 -4.08 1.58 10.04
CA ALA A 27 -4.42 1.02 11.34
C ALA A 27 -3.48 -0.12 11.74
N SER A 28 -3.17 -1.01 10.79
CA SER A 28 -2.29 -2.16 11.03
C SER A 28 -0.85 -1.72 11.35
N LEU A 29 -0.31 -0.76 10.60
CA LEU A 29 1.04 -0.25 10.83
C LEU A 29 1.15 0.50 12.16
N ALA A 30 0.14 1.33 12.48
CA ALA A 30 0.07 2.03 13.76
C ALA A 30 0.12 1.05 14.93
N LYS A 31 -0.67 -0.04 14.85
CA LYS A 31 -0.69 -1.11 15.85
C LYS A 31 0.65 -1.83 15.98
N HIS A 32 1.30 -2.19 14.87
CA HIS A 32 2.59 -2.89 14.91
C HIS A 32 3.74 -2.03 15.44
N LEU A 33 3.71 -0.72 15.17
CA LEU A 33 4.78 0.20 15.58
C LEU A 33 4.52 0.89 16.92
N GLY A 34 3.33 0.73 17.51
CA GLY A 34 2.94 1.44 18.74
C GLY A 34 2.97 2.97 18.59
N LYS A 35 2.72 3.48 17.37
CA LYS A 35 2.66 4.91 17.08
C LYS A 35 1.21 5.33 16.86
N PRO A 36 0.83 6.58 17.20
CA PRO A 36 -0.52 7.03 16.90
C PRO A 36 -0.76 7.01 15.40
N GLU A 37 -1.94 6.54 15.00
CA GLU A 37 -2.30 6.38 13.58
C GLU A 37 -2.26 7.70 12.81
N SER A 38 -2.55 8.82 13.47
CA SER A 38 -2.44 10.16 12.89
C SER A 38 -1.03 10.54 12.39
N TYR A 39 0.00 9.78 12.77
CA TYR A 39 1.37 9.96 12.28
C TYR A 39 1.75 9.00 11.15
N VAL A 40 0.85 8.12 10.72
CA VAL A 40 1.06 7.15 9.64
C VAL A 40 0.61 7.76 8.31
N MET A 41 1.46 7.57 7.30
CA MET A 41 1.12 7.88 5.90
C MET A 41 1.06 6.58 5.11
N THR A 42 0.10 6.50 4.20
CA THR A 42 -0.11 5.35 3.31
C THR A 42 -0.16 5.82 1.87
N ALA A 43 0.51 5.12 0.96
CA ALA A 43 0.48 5.41 -0.47
C ALA A 43 0.34 4.12 -1.28
N PHE A 44 -0.39 4.20 -2.40
CA PHE A 44 -0.58 3.12 -3.34
C PHE A 44 -0.20 3.60 -4.75
N GLU A 45 0.60 2.81 -5.45
CA GLU A 45 1.05 3.07 -6.81
C GLU A 45 0.83 1.80 -7.65
N PRO A 46 -0.26 1.74 -8.42
CA PRO A 46 -0.51 0.66 -9.37
C PRO A 46 0.26 0.89 -10.68
N ASP A 47 0.11 -0.05 -11.62
CA ASP A 47 0.64 0.06 -12.99
C ASP A 47 2.16 0.24 -13.06
N VAL A 48 2.88 -0.23 -12.02
CA VAL A 48 4.35 -0.14 -11.98
C VAL A 48 4.95 -1.27 -12.80
N ALA A 49 5.63 -0.94 -13.89
CA ALA A 49 6.39 -1.90 -14.68
C ALA A 49 7.49 -2.56 -13.82
N MET A 50 7.36 -3.85 -13.55
CA MET A 50 8.31 -4.61 -12.74
C MET A 50 8.43 -6.06 -13.20
N THR A 51 9.53 -6.70 -12.83
CA THR A 51 9.72 -8.14 -12.96
C THR A 51 10.09 -8.75 -11.61
N PHE A 52 9.54 -9.90 -11.28
CA PHE A 52 9.94 -10.71 -10.13
C PHE A 52 10.09 -12.16 -10.56
N ALA A 53 11.15 -12.84 -10.12
CA ALA A 53 11.46 -14.21 -10.55
C ALA A 53 11.40 -14.42 -12.08
N VAL A 54 11.87 -13.43 -12.85
CA VAL A 54 11.90 -13.44 -14.33
C VAL A 54 10.51 -13.42 -15.00
N THR A 55 9.44 -13.09 -14.27
CA THR A 55 8.09 -12.85 -14.82
C THR A 55 7.61 -11.42 -14.52
N THR A 56 6.64 -10.94 -15.30
CA THR A 56 5.87 -9.70 -15.09
C THR A 56 4.52 -9.94 -14.42
N ASP A 57 4.17 -11.20 -14.17
CA ASP A 57 2.92 -11.56 -13.51
C ASP A 57 2.92 -11.06 -12.04
N PRO A 58 1.78 -10.59 -11.51
CA PRO A 58 1.62 -10.22 -10.10
C PRO A 58 1.79 -11.39 -9.13
#